data_AF-A0A350YQJ5-F1
#
_entry.id   AF-A0A350YQJ5-F1
#
_cell.length_a   1.000
_cell.length_b   1.000
_cell.length_c   1.000
_cell.angle_alpha   90.00
_cell.angle_beta   90.00
_cell.angle_gamma   90.00
#
_symmetry.space_group_name_H-M   'P 1'
#
loop_
_entity.id
_entity.type
_entity.pdbx_description
1 polymer ?
#
loop_
_entity_poly.entity_id
_entity_poly.type
_entity_poly.pdbx_seq_one_letter_code
_entity_poly.pdbx_strand_id
1 'polypeptide(L)' 'MGLELKNPVVAGASNMVTNTDNLKRLEKAGAAAIVYKSLFEEQIQAENLEMFERRTEYEERNA' A
#
# COMPACT_ATOMS: atom_id res chain seq x y z
N MET A 1 10.10 -4.05 20.09
CA MET A 1 10.43 -3.93 18.65
C MET A 1 11.92 -3.64 18.56
N GLY A 2 12.76 -4.66 18.37
CA GLY A 2 14.22 -4.57 18.48
C GLY A 2 14.92 -4.16 17.18
N LEU A 3 14.37 -3.19 16.46
CA LEU A 3 14.98 -2.69 15.22
C LEU A 3 15.90 -1.51 15.54
N GLU A 4 17.16 -1.61 15.12
CA GLU A 4 18.09 -0.48 15.18
C GLU A 4 17.81 0.49 14.02
N LEU A 5 17.39 1.71 14.36
CA LEU A 5 17.16 2.77 13.39
C LEU A 5 18.41 3.64 13.27
N LYS A 6 18.79 3.97 12.03
CA LYS A 6 19.93 4.85 11.75
C LYS A 6 19.73 6.26 12.32
N ASN A 7 18.48 6.69 12.49
CA ASN A 7 18.08 8.00 13.02
C ASN A 7 16.60 7.95 13.47
N PRO A 8 16.08 8.98 14.18
CA PRO A 8 14.71 8.95 14.71
C PRO A 8 13.63 9.35 13.68
N VAL A 9 13.98 9.63 12.42
CA VAL A 9 13.04 10.15 11.42
C VAL A 9 12.29 9.00 10.77
N VAL A 10 10.96 9.04 10.88
CA VAL A 10 10.05 8.06 10.28
C VAL A 10 9.06 8.77 9.38
N ALA A 11 8.92 8.30 8.14
CA ALA A 11 7.91 8.82 7.23
C ALA A 11 6.53 8.26 7.60
N GLY A 12 5.60 9.16 7.98
CA GLY A 12 4.23 8.79 8.32
C GLY A 12 3.43 8.28 7.12
N ALA A 13 2.35 7.56 7.41
CA ALA A 13 1.42 7.06 6.42
C ALA A 13 0.86 8.23 5.59
N SER A 14 1.17 8.25 4.29
CA SER A 14 0.78 9.32 3.38
C SER A 14 0.63 8.79 1.95
N ASN A 15 0.10 9.61 1.04
CA ASN A 15 0.04 9.27 -0.39
C ASN A 15 1.43 9.12 -1.04
N MET A 16 2.52 9.50 -0.36
CA MET A 16 3.87 9.29 -0.90
C MET A 16 4.26 7.81 -0.94
N VAL A 17 3.69 6.98 -0.06
CA VAL A 17 4.06 5.54 0.04
C VAL A 17 3.39 4.67 -1.04
N THR A 18 2.55 5.24 -1.89
CA THR A 18 1.90 4.50 -3.00
C THR A 18 2.78 4.37 -4.24
N ASN A 19 3.86 5.16 -4.33
CA ASN A 19 4.79 5.11 -5.47
C ASN A 19 6.20 4.76 -4.98
N THR A 20 6.76 3.67 -5.50
CA THR A 20 8.08 3.14 -5.14
C THR A 20 9.23 4.14 -5.38
N ASP A 21 9.12 5.04 -6.34
CA ASP A 21 10.13 6.07 -6.58
C ASP A 21 10.16 7.12 -5.45
N ASN A 22 9.00 7.43 -4.87
CA ASN A 22 8.95 8.30 -3.69
C ASN A 22 9.55 7.61 -2.46
N LEU A 23 9.36 6.30 -2.29
CA LEU A 23 10.03 5.53 -1.22
C LEU A 23 11.55 5.63 -1.34
N LYS A 24 12.12 5.45 -2.55
CA LYS A 24 13.56 5.61 -2.79
C LYS A 24 14.05 7.02 -2.49
N ARG A 25 13.25 8.04 -2.79
CA ARG A 25 13.59 9.44 -2.47
C ARG A 25 13.56 9.71 -0.96
N LEU A 26 12.60 9.13 -0.24
CA LEU A 26 12.51 9.24 1.22
C LEU A 26 13.67 8.54 1.92
N GLU A 27 14.06 7.36 1.44
CA GLU A 27 15.26 6.66 1.91
C GLU A 27 16.52 7.52 1.69
N LYS A 28 16.71 8.06 0.48
CA LYS A 28 17.84 8.95 0.15
C LYS A 28 17.84 10.25 0.95
N ALA A 29 16.66 10.76 1.33
CA ALA A 29 16.51 11.92 2.19
C ALA A 29 16.81 11.61 3.67
N GLY A 30 17.01 10.34 4.02
CA GLY A 30 17.44 9.90 5.34
C GLY A 30 16.33 9.39 6.25
N ALA A 31 15.14 9.04 5.73
CA ALA A 31 14.13 8.38 6.54
C ALA A 31 14.62 7.00 7.01
N ALA A 32 14.58 6.72 8.31
CA ALA A 32 15.01 5.44 8.88
C ALA A 32 13.94 4.34 8.78
N ALA A 33 12.66 4.73 8.76
CA ALA A 33 11.54 3.82 8.57
C ALA A 33 10.37 4.54 7.86
N ILE A 34 9.43 3.74 7.34
CA ILE A 34 8.25 4.22 6.62
C ILE A 34 7.03 3.47 7.16
N VAL A 35 5.99 4.23 7.52
CA VAL A 35 4.69 3.67 7.91
C VAL A 35 3.80 3.63 6.66
N TYR A 36 3.31 2.45 6.30
CA TYR A 36 2.39 2.29 5.18
C TYR A 36 0.98 2.72 5.54
N LYS A 37 0.13 2.90 4.50
CA LYS A 37 -1.29 3.18 4.69
C LYS A 37 -1.94 2.09 5.53
N SER A 38 -2.86 2.49 6.40
CA SER A 38 -3.70 1.57 7.15
C SER A 38 -4.53 0.72 6.18
N LEU A 39 -4.67 -0.56 6.50
CA LEU A 39 -5.55 -1.49 5.82
C LEU A 39 -6.76 -1.75 6.71
N PHE A 40 -7.95 -1.69 6.12
CA PHE A 40 -9.21 -2.01 6.78
C PHE A 40 -9.84 -3.20 6.06
N GLU A 41 -10.36 -4.16 6.82
CA GLU A 41 -10.87 -5.41 6.28
C GLU A 41 -12.06 -5.19 5.35
N GLU A 42 -12.94 -4.27 5.69
CA GLU A 42 -14.14 -3.92 4.93
C GLU A 42 -13.80 -3.40 3.54
N GLN A 43 -12.69 -2.64 3.42
CA GLN A 43 -12.23 -2.14 2.12
C GLN A 43 -11.69 -3.27 1.24
N ILE A 44 -10.96 -4.21 1.83
CA ILE A 44 -10.42 -5.37 1.11
C ILE A 44 -11.55 -6.28 0.63
N GLN A 45 -12.56 -6.53 1.47
CA GLN A 45 -13.72 -7.34 1.11
C GLN A 45 -14.51 -6.70 -0.04
N ALA A 46 -14.73 -5.39 -0.01
CA ALA A 46 -15.42 -4.67 -1.07
C ALA A 46 -14.66 -4.72 -2.41
N GLU A 47 -13.33 -4.50 -2.39
CA GLU A 47 -12.49 -4.55 -3.60
C GLU A 47 -12.45 -5.96 -4.22
N ASN A 48 -12.42 -7.00 -3.37
CA ASN A 48 -12.49 -8.39 -3.82
C ASN A 48 -13.84 -8.73 -4.47
N LEU A 49 -14.95 -8.25 -3.91
CA LEU A 49 -16.28 -8.47 -4.47
C LEU A 49 -16.40 -7.80 -5.85
N GLU A 50 -15.98 -6.54 -5.97
CA GLU A 50 -15.98 -5.80 -7.23
C GLU A 50 -15.12 -6.48 -8.30
N MET A 51 -13.95 -7.01 -7.92
CA MET A 51 -13.08 -7.79 -8.81
C MET A 51 -13.74 -9.10 -9.27
N PHE A 52 -14.46 -9.77 -8.37
CA PHE A 52 -15.18 -11.00 -8.67
C PHE A 52 -16.31 -10.75 -9.67
N GLU A 53 -17.16 -9.75 -9.41
CA GLU A 53 -18.27 -9.35 -10.29
C GLU A 53 -17.80 -9.00 -11.70
N ARG A 54 -16.73 -8.20 -11.80
CA ARG A 54 -16.11 -7.89 -13.10
C ARG A 54 -15.68 -9.14 -13.85
N ARG A 55 -15.05 -10.09 -13.15
CA ARG A 55 -14.57 -11.33 -13.77
C ARG A 55 -15.72 -12.19 -14.28
N THR A 56 -16.78 -12.35 -13.48
CA THR A 56 -17.97 -13.12 -13.87
C THR A 56 -18.69 -12.49 -15.06
N GLU A 57 -18.82 -11.16 -15.12
CA GLU A 57 -19.40 -10.47 -16.28
C GLU A 57 -18.62 -10.72 -17.57
N TYR A 58 -17.29 -10.77 -17.50
CA TYR A 58 -16.46 -11.11 -18.66
C TYR A 58 -16.63 -12.58 -19.08
N GLU A 59 -16.70 -13.51 -18.13
CA GLU A 59 -16.91 -14.93 -18.44
C GLU A 59 -18.28 -15.17 -19.09
N GLU A 60 -19.34 -14.57 -18.58
CA GLU A 60 -20.69 -14.66 -19.16
C GLU A 60 -20.79 -14.01 -20.54
N ARG A 61 -20.02 -12.94 -20.81
CA ARG A 61 -19.98 -12.29 -22.13
C ARG A 61 -19.18 -13.06 -23.18
N ASN A 62 -18.29 -13.97 -22.76
CA ASN A 62 -17.44 -14.77 -23.65
C ASN A 62 -17.93 -16.23 -23.80
N ALA A 63 -19.04 -16.60 -23.14
CA ALA A 63 -19.75 -17.88 -23.30
C ALA A 63 -20.95 -17.73 -24.25
#